data_AF-A0A3B0Y849-F1
#
_entry.id   AF-A0A3B0Y849-F1
#
_cell.length_a   1.000
_cell.length_b   1.000
_cell.length_c   1.000
_cell.angle_alpha   90.00
_cell.angle_beta   90.00
_cell.angle_gamma   90.00
#
_symmetry.space_group_name_H-M   'P 1'
#
loop_
_entity.id
_entity.type
_entity.pdbx_description
1 polymer ?
#
loop_
_entity_poly.entity_id
_entity_poly.type
_entity_poly.pdbx_seq_one_letter_code
_entity_poly.pdbx_strand_id
1 'polypeptide(L)'
;MDMKIKNLTQKLVPEAPALVLDHSVHPEKAAEAGREVLQGLMKNFEGYFGAIKRVLKRGGLFLNHGITNDTGWQKTPITQFINRYVFPDGELARISDVNDAMEKAGFELLDVESLRRHYALTLRRWVKSLEMHKDQAVRVAGDKIYRLWRLYMAGSAYYFEQGSINVYQVLVGHVGEPLPIPLRRDILYRDTRR
;
A
#
# COMPACT_ATOMS: atom_id res chain seq x y z
N MET A 1 -8.61 18.67 15.71
CA MET A 1 -7.16 18.90 15.53
C MET A 1 -6.73 18.18 14.25
N ASP A 2 -7.33 18.50 13.10
CA ASP A 2 -7.63 17.43 12.11
C ASP A 2 -7.22 17.67 10.66
N MET A 3 -6.84 18.90 10.27
CA MET A 3 -6.51 19.19 8.87
C MET A 3 -5.01 19.41 8.61
N LYS A 4 -4.25 19.81 9.64
CA LYS A 4 -2.80 20.04 9.54
C LYS A 4 -2.00 18.74 9.47
N ILE A 5 -2.43 17.67 10.14
CA ILE A 5 -1.70 16.39 10.16
C ILE A 5 -1.85 15.66 8.81
N LYS A 6 -3.06 15.55 8.24
CA LYS A 6 -3.29 14.94 6.91
C LYS A 6 -2.43 15.59 5.80
N ASN A 7 -2.39 16.92 5.73
CA ASN A 7 -1.58 17.66 4.75
C ASN A 7 -0.07 17.55 4.98
N LEU A 8 0.37 17.25 6.20
CA LEU A 8 1.79 17.03 6.50
C LEU A 8 2.23 15.60 6.19
N THR A 9 1.36 14.61 6.36
CA THR A 9 1.61 13.22 5.96
C THR A 9 1.98 13.11 4.48
N GLN A 10 1.20 13.75 3.60
CA GLN A 10 1.49 13.82 2.16
C GLN A 10 2.75 14.62 1.81
N LYS A 11 3.14 15.60 2.65
CA LYS A 11 4.34 16.42 2.42
C LYS A 11 5.63 15.79 2.93
N LEU A 12 5.56 14.97 3.97
CA LEU A 12 6.72 14.32 4.59
C LEU A 12 7.01 12.95 3.99
N VAL A 13 6.00 12.29 3.44
CA VAL A 13 6.11 11.00 2.74
C VAL A 13 5.23 11.07 1.49
N PRO A 14 5.77 11.54 0.34
CA PRO A 14 4.99 11.60 -0.91
C PRO A 14 4.56 10.19 -1.39
N GLU A 15 5.17 9.14 -0.85
CA GLU A 15 5.01 7.72 -1.24
C GLU A 15 4.31 6.90 -0.12
N ALA A 16 3.34 7.46 0.61
CA ALA A 16 2.40 6.62 1.36
C ALA A 16 1.70 5.70 0.35
N PRO A 17 1.54 4.37 0.61
CA PRO A 17 1.37 3.33 -0.42
C PRO A 17 0.34 3.80 -1.46
N ALA A 18 0.90 4.32 -2.55
CA ALA A 18 0.13 4.74 -3.68
C ALA A 18 -0.41 3.45 -4.27
N LEU A 19 -1.72 3.41 -4.43
CA LEU A 19 -2.33 2.49 -5.37
C LEU A 19 -1.69 2.79 -6.75
N VAL A 20 -0.71 2.00 -7.16
CA VAL A 20 -0.11 2.10 -8.49
C VAL A 20 -1.09 1.46 -9.47
N LEU A 21 -1.94 2.28 -10.07
CA LEU A 21 -2.77 1.88 -11.21
C LEU A 21 -1.88 1.89 -12.46
N ASP A 22 -1.79 0.72 -13.08
CA ASP A 22 -1.23 0.55 -14.43
C ASP A 22 -2.00 1.43 -15.45
N HIS A 23 -1.29 1.84 -16.49
CA HIS A 23 -1.68 2.61 -17.67
C HIS A 23 -2.82 1.98 -18.52
N SER A 24 -3.29 0.80 -18.10
CA SER A 24 -4.41 0.06 -18.69
C SER A 24 -5.80 0.53 -18.26
N VAL A 25 -5.89 1.38 -17.22
CA VAL A 25 -7.16 1.88 -16.67
C VAL A 25 -7.52 3.24 -17.24
N HIS A 26 -8.79 3.47 -17.61
CA HIS A 26 -9.24 4.82 -18.00
C HIS A 26 -9.03 5.78 -16.82
N PRO A 27 -8.18 6.82 -16.95
CA PRO A 27 -7.70 7.62 -15.82
C PRO A 27 -8.84 8.30 -15.04
N GLU A 28 -9.91 8.69 -15.73
CA GLU A 28 -11.08 9.31 -15.11
C GLU A 28 -11.91 8.32 -14.27
N LYS A 29 -12.01 7.06 -14.71
CA LYS A 29 -12.74 6.00 -14.01
C LYS A 29 -11.93 5.39 -12.86
N ALA A 30 -10.60 5.35 -12.99
CA ALA A 30 -9.66 5.03 -11.91
C ALA A 30 -9.80 6.00 -10.72
N ALA A 31 -9.90 7.30 -11.02
CA ALA A 31 -10.06 8.33 -10.00
C ALA A 31 -11.44 8.27 -9.30
N GLU A 32 -12.48 7.83 -10.00
CA GLU A 32 -13.81 7.60 -9.41
C GLU A 32 -13.86 6.38 -8.51
N ALA A 33 -13.32 5.25 -8.97
CA ALA A 33 -13.16 4.03 -8.15
C ALA A 33 -12.29 4.28 -6.90
N GLY A 34 -11.25 5.11 -7.00
CA GLY A 34 -10.41 5.49 -5.86
C GLY A 34 -11.10 6.36 -4.81
N ARG A 35 -12.17 7.09 -5.16
CA ARG A 35 -12.91 7.98 -4.23
C ARG A 35 -13.91 7.24 -3.35
N GLU A 36 -14.43 6.08 -3.79
CA GLU A 36 -15.41 5.29 -3.02
C GLU A 36 -14.78 4.43 -1.90
N VAL A 37 -13.45 4.35 -1.81
CA VAL A 37 -12.75 3.28 -1.06
C VAL A 37 -12.37 3.68 0.39
N LEU A 38 -12.64 4.90 0.84
CA LEU A 38 -12.04 5.46 2.07
C LEU A 38 -12.76 5.17 3.41
N GLN A 39 -13.43 4.02 3.57
CA GLN A 39 -13.85 3.51 4.89
C GLN A 39 -13.78 1.98 4.96
N GLY A 40 -13.02 1.43 5.92
CA GLY A 40 -12.98 0.01 6.28
C GLY A 40 -12.46 -0.91 5.16
N LEU A 41 -11.14 -1.13 5.11
CA LEU A 41 -10.46 -1.81 4.00
C LEU A 41 -11.04 -3.19 3.67
N MET A 42 -11.36 -4.01 4.69
CA MET A 42 -11.89 -5.36 4.48
C MET A 42 -13.36 -5.37 4.01
N LYS A 43 -14.18 -4.43 4.49
CA LYS A 43 -15.59 -4.32 4.07
C LYS A 43 -15.73 -3.78 2.65
N ASN A 44 -14.66 -3.20 2.10
CA ASN A 44 -14.68 -2.53 0.81
C ASN A 44 -13.95 -3.30 -0.29
N PHE A 45 -13.37 -4.48 -0.03
CA PHE A 45 -12.67 -5.23 -1.08
C PHE A 45 -13.59 -5.66 -2.23
N GLU A 46 -14.82 -6.07 -1.94
CA GLU A 46 -15.79 -6.43 -2.98
C GLU A 46 -16.10 -5.24 -3.90
N GLY A 47 -16.41 -4.08 -3.31
CA GLY A 47 -16.67 -2.86 -4.07
C GLY A 47 -15.44 -2.39 -4.86
N TYR A 48 -14.29 -2.39 -4.20
CA TYR A 48 -13.01 -1.99 -4.78
C TYR A 48 -12.60 -2.87 -5.97
N PHE A 49 -12.47 -4.18 -5.79
CA PHE A 49 -12.08 -5.07 -6.89
C PHE A 49 -13.19 -5.21 -7.94
N GLY A 50 -14.45 -5.11 -7.54
CA GLY A 50 -15.57 -5.02 -8.49
C GLY A 50 -15.48 -3.77 -9.38
N ALA A 51 -15.10 -2.62 -8.82
CA ALA A 51 -14.87 -1.40 -9.59
C ALA A 51 -13.67 -1.54 -10.53
N ILE A 52 -12.54 -2.06 -10.05
CA ILE A 52 -11.36 -2.32 -10.88
C ILE A 52 -11.72 -3.26 -12.04
N LYS A 53 -12.48 -4.32 -11.79
CA LYS A 53 -12.93 -5.25 -12.83
C LYS A 53 -13.71 -4.54 -13.94
N ARG A 54 -14.65 -3.65 -13.57
CA ARG A 54 -15.48 -2.92 -14.56
C ARG A 54 -14.66 -1.98 -15.44
N VAL A 55 -13.55 -1.45 -14.94
CA VAL A 55 -12.74 -0.45 -15.66
C VAL A 55 -11.52 -1.05 -16.36
N LEU A 56 -11.09 -2.25 -15.97
CA LEU A 56 -10.00 -2.97 -16.60
C LEU A 56 -10.44 -3.50 -17.96
N LYS A 57 -9.73 -3.08 -19.01
CA LYS A 57 -10.01 -3.53 -20.40
C LYS A 57 -9.80 -5.03 -20.53
N ARG A 58 -10.41 -5.61 -21.57
CA ARG A 58 -10.15 -7.01 -21.95
C ARG A 58 -8.65 -7.21 -22.22
N GLY A 59 -8.07 -8.28 -21.69
CA GLY A 59 -6.62 -8.55 -21.75
C GLY A 59 -5.77 -7.58 -20.91
N GLY A 60 -6.39 -6.72 -20.09
CA GLY A 60 -5.69 -5.79 -19.21
C GLY A 60 -5.09 -6.48 -17.99
N LEU A 61 -4.04 -5.87 -17.44
CA LEU A 61 -3.40 -6.29 -16.20
C LEU A 61 -3.60 -5.24 -15.10
N PHE A 62 -3.73 -5.70 -13.86
CA PHE A 62 -3.81 -4.84 -12.69
C PHE A 62 -2.79 -5.31 -11.64
N LEU A 63 -1.98 -4.37 -11.12
CA LEU A 63 -0.99 -4.63 -10.09
C LEU A 63 -1.42 -3.96 -8.77
N ASN A 64 -1.93 -4.73 -7.84
CA ASN A 64 -2.26 -4.24 -6.51
C ASN A 64 -1.01 -4.21 -5.62
N HIS A 65 -0.60 -3.03 -5.17
CA HIS A 65 0.51 -2.86 -4.23
C HIS A 65 -0.02 -2.41 -2.86
N GLY A 66 0.12 -3.25 -1.84
CA GLY A 66 -0.50 -2.98 -0.54
C GLY A 66 0.25 -3.55 0.66
N ILE A 67 0.15 -2.85 1.79
CA ILE A 67 0.66 -3.30 3.09
C ILE A 67 -0.33 -4.31 3.69
N THR A 68 0.17 -5.42 4.21
CA THR A 68 -0.60 -6.48 4.85
C THR A 68 -0.08 -6.76 6.26
N ASN A 69 -0.92 -7.33 7.12
CA ASN A 69 -0.54 -7.93 8.40
C ASN A 69 -0.74 -9.45 8.35
N ASP A 70 0.14 -10.22 8.98
CA ASP A 70 0.09 -11.68 9.00
C ASP A 70 -1.17 -12.25 9.69
N THR A 71 -1.67 -11.56 10.71
CA THR A 71 -2.86 -11.94 11.48
C THR A 71 -4.12 -11.12 11.14
N GLY A 72 -4.02 -10.21 10.17
CA GLY A 72 -5.04 -9.22 9.87
C GLY A 72 -5.13 -8.13 10.96
N TRP A 73 -6.08 -7.21 10.81
CA TRP A 73 -6.18 -6.08 11.73
C TRP A 73 -6.75 -6.50 13.09
N GLN A 74 -5.92 -6.41 14.13
CA GLN A 74 -6.31 -6.71 15.51
C GLN A 74 -6.35 -5.43 16.35
N LYS A 75 -7.31 -5.32 17.26
CA LYS A 75 -7.39 -4.21 18.20
C LYS A 75 -6.38 -4.39 19.34
N THR A 76 -5.21 -3.79 19.20
CA THR A 76 -4.09 -3.81 20.15
C THR A 76 -3.75 -2.39 20.60
N PRO A 77 -2.97 -2.20 21.68
CA PRO A 77 -2.50 -0.86 22.05
C PRO A 77 -1.74 -0.14 20.92
N ILE A 78 -0.99 -0.89 20.11
CA ILE A 78 -0.23 -0.36 18.97
C ILE A 78 -1.17 0.09 17.84
N THR A 79 -2.14 -0.73 17.46
CA THR A 79 -3.09 -0.34 16.39
C THR A 79 -4.01 0.78 16.83
N GLN A 80 -4.37 0.85 18.12
CA GLN A 80 -5.07 2.00 18.69
C GLN A 80 -4.23 3.28 18.67
N PHE A 81 -2.93 3.19 18.94
CA PHE A 81 -2.00 4.32 18.81
C PHE A 81 -1.91 4.80 17.35
N ILE A 82 -1.75 3.86 16.42
CA ILE A 82 -1.71 4.17 14.98
C ILE A 82 -3.00 4.86 14.56
N ASN A 83 -4.17 4.34 14.94
CA ASN A 83 -5.43 4.95 14.54
C ASN A 83 -5.64 6.30 15.21
N ARG A 84 -5.30 6.45 16.48
CA ARG A 84 -5.48 7.75 17.15
C ARG A 84 -4.59 8.86 16.57
N TYR A 85 -3.38 8.56 16.13
CA TYR A 85 -2.38 9.59 15.85
C TYR A 85 -1.83 9.61 14.42
N VAL A 86 -1.93 8.52 13.66
CA VAL A 86 -1.29 8.36 12.35
C VAL A 86 -2.33 8.12 11.24
N PHE A 87 -3.16 7.09 11.38
CA PHE A 87 -4.15 6.66 10.38
C PHE A 87 -5.50 6.28 11.03
N PRO A 88 -6.41 7.24 11.30
CA PRO A 88 -7.68 7.02 12.00
C PRO A 88 -8.53 5.83 11.54
N ASP A 89 -8.53 5.58 10.23
CA ASP A 89 -9.30 4.52 9.60
C ASP A 89 -8.40 3.42 9.01
N GLY A 90 -7.13 3.39 9.43
CA GLY A 90 -6.16 2.42 8.97
C GLY A 90 -6.50 1.02 9.46
N GLU A 91 -6.59 0.08 8.52
CA GLU A 91 -6.68 -1.34 8.78
C GLU A 91 -5.78 -2.08 7.79
N LEU A 92 -5.22 -3.21 8.22
CA LEU A 92 -4.39 -4.08 7.37
C LEU A 92 -5.05 -5.44 7.23
N ALA A 93 -5.23 -5.88 5.99
CA ALA A 93 -5.72 -7.23 5.69
C ALA A 93 -4.57 -8.24 5.69
N ARG A 94 -4.92 -9.53 5.73
CA ARG A 94 -3.97 -10.59 5.35
C ARG A 94 -3.89 -10.67 3.84
N ILE A 95 -2.77 -11.17 3.32
CA ILE A 95 -2.64 -11.43 1.89
C ILE A 95 -3.68 -12.44 1.38
N SER A 96 -4.07 -13.42 2.19
CA SER A 96 -5.13 -14.37 1.83
C SER A 96 -6.50 -13.69 1.67
N ASP A 97 -6.80 -12.67 2.47
CA ASP A 97 -8.07 -11.94 2.36
C ASP A 97 -8.11 -11.09 1.09
N VAL A 98 -6.96 -10.53 0.70
CA VAL A 98 -6.80 -9.79 -0.56
C VAL A 98 -6.99 -10.72 -1.76
N ASN A 99 -6.31 -11.87 -1.76
CA ASN A 99 -6.38 -12.85 -2.86
C ASN A 99 -7.81 -13.40 -3.01
N ASP A 100 -8.44 -13.82 -1.92
CA ASP A 100 -9.81 -14.33 -1.92
C ASP A 100 -10.79 -13.28 -2.48
N ALA A 101 -10.62 -12.01 -2.13
CA ALA A 101 -11.48 -10.96 -2.66
C ALA A 101 -11.26 -10.70 -4.17
N MET A 102 -10.03 -10.81 -4.67
CA MET A 102 -9.75 -10.71 -6.12
C MET A 102 -10.34 -11.89 -6.90
N GLU A 103 -10.22 -13.11 -6.38
CA GLU A 103 -10.80 -14.31 -6.99
C GLU A 103 -12.32 -14.21 -7.04
N LYS A 104 -12.96 -13.77 -5.93
CA LYS A 104 -14.41 -13.51 -5.88
C LYS A 104 -14.85 -12.41 -6.83
N ALA A 105 -14.02 -11.40 -7.05
CA ALA A 105 -14.27 -10.39 -8.07
C ALA A 105 -14.14 -10.96 -9.49
N GLY A 106 -13.62 -12.17 -9.68
CA GLY A 106 -13.45 -12.84 -10.97
C GLY A 106 -12.17 -12.44 -11.70
N PHE A 107 -11.12 -12.18 -10.92
CA PHE A 107 -9.75 -12.07 -11.41
C PHE A 107 -8.99 -13.39 -11.27
N GLU A 108 -8.06 -13.63 -12.19
CA GLU A 108 -7.04 -14.65 -12.10
C GLU A 108 -5.78 -14.04 -11.46
N LEU A 109 -5.23 -14.70 -10.43
CA LEU A 109 -3.95 -14.31 -9.84
C LEU A 109 -2.79 -14.83 -10.69
N LEU A 110 -1.94 -13.91 -11.13
CA LEU A 110 -0.84 -14.19 -12.06
C LEU A 110 0.52 -14.18 -11.36
N ASP A 111 0.69 -13.29 -10.38
CA ASP A 111 1.92 -13.19 -9.59
C ASP A 111 1.66 -12.60 -8.20
N VAL A 112 2.47 -13.00 -7.21
CA VAL A 112 2.49 -12.41 -5.87
C VAL A 112 3.95 -12.25 -5.44
N GLU A 113 4.41 -11.01 -5.32
CA GLU A 113 5.76 -10.68 -4.88
C GLU A 113 5.76 -9.98 -3.51
N SER A 114 6.64 -10.45 -2.61
CA SER A 114 6.83 -9.90 -1.27
C SER A 114 7.99 -8.91 -1.23
N LEU A 115 7.72 -7.68 -0.84
CA LEU A 115 8.72 -6.60 -0.74
C LEU A 115 9.09 -6.25 0.71
N ARG A 116 8.76 -7.12 1.68
CA ARG A 116 8.97 -6.90 3.13
C ARG A 116 10.31 -6.26 3.50
N ARG A 117 11.39 -6.89 3.04
CA ARG A 117 12.76 -6.50 3.38
C ARG A 117 13.14 -5.16 2.73
N HIS A 118 12.60 -4.88 1.55
CA HIS A 118 12.79 -3.61 0.86
C HIS A 118 12.12 -2.47 1.65
N TYR A 119 10.92 -2.70 2.16
CA TYR A 119 10.19 -1.70 2.94
C TYR A 119 10.83 -1.43 4.30
N ALA A 120 11.38 -2.45 4.97
CA ALA A 120 12.21 -2.28 6.16
C ALA A 120 13.39 -1.33 5.89
N LEU A 121 14.16 -1.59 4.83
CA LEU A 121 15.30 -0.73 4.43
C LEU A 121 14.86 0.70 4.11
N THR A 122 13.72 0.84 3.42
CA THR A 122 13.14 2.14 3.07
C THR A 122 12.83 2.96 4.32
N LEU A 123 12.12 2.38 5.29
CA LEU A 123 11.78 3.06 6.54
C LEU A 123 13.03 3.40 7.37
N ARG A 124 14.04 2.52 7.42
CA ARG A 124 15.31 2.83 8.08
C ARG A 124 16.02 4.02 7.43
N ARG A 125 16.02 4.11 6.09
CA ARG A 125 16.57 5.26 5.36
C ARG A 125 15.77 6.54 5.61
N TRP A 126 14.44 6.45 5.66
CA TRP A 126 13.58 7.59 5.97
C TRP A 126 13.79 8.11 7.39
N VAL A 127 13.88 7.23 8.38
CA VAL A 127 14.18 7.61 9.78
C VAL A 127 15.54 8.32 9.84
N LYS A 128 16.59 7.75 9.23
CA LYS A 128 17.91 8.38 9.18
C LYS A 128 17.85 9.76 8.53
N SER A 129 17.14 9.89 7.41
CA SER A 129 16.97 11.17 6.71
C SER A 129 16.23 12.20 7.55
N LEU A 130 15.14 11.79 8.22
CA LEU A 130 14.34 12.66 9.08
C LEU A 130 15.16 13.16 10.28
N GLU A 131 16.00 12.30 10.86
CA GLU A 131 16.89 12.67 11.97
C GLU A 131 17.99 13.64 11.54
N MET A 132 18.61 13.42 10.37
CA MET A 132 19.62 14.33 9.82
C MET A 132 19.06 15.73 9.54
N HIS A 133 17.78 15.83 9.19
CA HIS A 133 17.10 17.09 8.87
C HIS A 133 16.13 17.55 9.98
N LYS A 134 16.39 17.14 11.23
CA LYS A 134 15.49 17.41 12.38
C LYS A 134 15.04 18.85 12.48
N ASP A 135 15.96 19.82 12.41
CA ASP A 135 15.61 21.23 12.62
C ASP A 135 14.64 21.74 11.53
N GLN A 136 14.83 21.32 10.28
CA GLN A 136 13.90 21.61 9.20
C GLN A 136 12.55 20.92 9.42
N ALA A 137 12.55 19.64 9.78
CA ALA A 137 11.32 18.89 10.05
C ALA A 137 10.52 19.52 11.21
N VAL A 138 11.17 19.92 12.29
CA VAL A 138 10.54 20.60 13.43
C VAL A 138 10.01 21.97 13.05
N ARG A 139 10.73 22.76 12.23
CA ARG A 139 10.21 24.04 11.71
C ARG A 139 8.93 23.87 10.89
N VAL A 140 8.85 22.81 10.08
CA VAL A 140 7.70 22.55 9.20
C VAL A 140 6.52 21.93 9.94
N ALA A 141 6.79 20.99 10.84
CA ALA A 141 5.78 20.10 11.43
C ALA A 141 5.51 20.35 12.92
N GLY A 142 6.45 20.97 13.62
CA GLY A 142 6.49 21.05 15.08
C GLY A 142 7.10 19.80 15.74
N ASP A 143 7.65 19.98 16.94
CA ASP A 143 8.40 18.93 17.66
C ASP A 143 7.54 17.69 17.97
N LYS A 144 6.27 17.88 18.34
CA LYS A 144 5.35 16.77 18.62
C LYS A 144 5.13 15.87 17.41
N ILE A 145 4.94 16.45 16.23
CA ILE A 145 4.70 15.71 14.99
C ILE A 145 6.00 15.04 14.52
N TYR A 146 7.14 15.71 14.63
CA TYR A 146 8.45 15.10 14.37
C TYR A 146 8.65 13.83 15.22
N ARG A 147 8.43 13.90 16.53
CA ARG A 147 8.60 12.74 17.44
C ARG A 147 7.64 11.61 17.10
N LEU A 148 6.38 11.94 16.79
CA LEU A 148 5.37 10.98 16.40
C LEU A 148 5.78 10.22 15.13
N TRP A 149 6.16 10.93 14.07
CA TRP A 149 6.56 10.32 12.79
C TRP A 149 7.83 9.49 12.92
N ARG A 150 8.81 9.99 13.68
CA ARG A 150 10.03 9.24 13.97
C ARG A 150 9.71 7.92 14.69
N LEU A 151 8.87 7.96 15.72
CA LEU A 151 8.46 6.77 16.47
C LEU A 151 7.69 5.80 15.57
N TYR A 152 6.70 6.30 14.82
CA TYR A 152 5.90 5.49 13.92
C TYR A 152 6.75 4.77 12.88
N MET A 153 7.60 5.49 12.13
CA MET A 153 8.44 4.88 11.09
C MET A 153 9.47 3.90 11.65
N ALA A 154 10.09 4.22 12.79
CA ALA A 154 11.03 3.31 13.44
C ALA A 154 10.35 2.03 13.93
N GLY A 155 9.15 2.14 14.49
CA GLY A 155 8.32 0.99 14.88
C GLY A 155 7.87 0.16 13.68
N SER A 156 7.39 0.80 12.61
CA SER A 156 7.04 0.11 11.36
C SER A 156 8.24 -0.64 10.78
N ALA A 157 9.44 -0.05 10.75
CA ALA A 157 10.65 -0.71 10.29
C ALA A 157 10.91 -2.01 11.07
N TYR A 158 10.78 -1.95 12.40
CA TYR A 158 10.90 -3.11 13.27
C TYR A 158 9.86 -4.20 12.94
N TYR A 159 8.58 -3.85 12.76
CA TYR A 159 7.54 -4.83 12.43
C TYR A 159 7.73 -5.47 11.03
N PHE A 160 8.26 -4.72 10.05
CA PHE A 160 8.67 -5.29 8.76
C PHE A 160 9.85 -6.25 8.92
N GLU A 161 10.84 -5.91 9.76
CA GLU A 161 11.99 -6.79 10.07
C GLU A 161 11.53 -8.10 10.73
N GLN A 162 10.61 -8.01 11.70
CA GLN A 162 10.08 -9.16 12.43
C GLN A 162 9.16 -10.07 11.61
N GLY A 163 8.58 -9.59 10.51
CA GLY A 163 7.71 -10.42 9.66
C GLY A 163 6.22 -10.22 9.84
N SER A 164 5.79 -9.52 10.91
CA SER A 164 4.38 -9.29 11.22
C SER A 164 3.63 -8.40 10.23
N ILE A 165 4.35 -7.56 9.48
CA ILE A 165 3.78 -6.78 8.37
C ILE A 165 4.62 -6.98 7.11
N ASN A 166 3.96 -6.87 5.96
CA ASN A 166 4.56 -7.06 4.65
C ASN A 166 3.97 -6.06 3.65
N VAL A 167 4.63 -5.90 2.51
CA VAL A 167 4.07 -5.26 1.33
C VAL A 167 4.07 -6.28 0.21
N TYR A 168 2.90 -6.53 -0.36
CA TYR A 168 2.78 -7.42 -1.51
C TYR A 168 2.43 -6.63 -2.77
N GLN A 169 2.99 -7.08 -3.89
CA GLN A 169 2.51 -6.78 -5.23
C GLN A 169 1.76 -8.00 -5.74
N VAL A 170 0.47 -7.84 -6.06
CA VAL A 170 -0.38 -8.91 -6.59
C VAL A 170 -0.79 -8.52 -8.01
N LEU A 171 -0.33 -9.28 -9.00
CA LEU A 171 -0.66 -9.07 -10.40
C LEU A 171 -1.86 -9.93 -10.76
N VAL A 172 -2.87 -9.33 -11.38
CA VAL A 172 -4.09 -10.02 -11.81
C VAL A 172 -4.53 -9.62 -13.21
N GLY A 173 -5.35 -10.49 -13.82
CA GLY A 173 -6.06 -10.25 -15.07
C GLY A 173 -7.47 -10.86 -15.03
N HIS A 174 -8.31 -10.57 -16.02
CA HIS A 174 -9.63 -11.21 -16.09
C HIS A 174 -9.49 -12.72 -16.33
N VAL A 175 -10.25 -13.52 -15.57
CA VAL A 175 -10.25 -14.98 -15.72
C VAL A 175 -10.63 -15.38 -17.16
N GLY A 176 -9.82 -16.26 -17.75
CA GLY A 176 -10.12 -16.88 -19.05
C GLY A 176 -9.90 -15.96 -20.26
N GLU A 177 -9.32 -14.78 -20.07
CA GLU A 177 -8.93 -13.91 -21.18
C GLU A 177 -7.47 -14.16 -21.62
N PRO A 178 -7.14 -13.92 -22.90
CA PRO A 178 -5.75 -13.94 -23.32
C PRO A 178 -5.00 -12.75 -22.69
N LEU A 179 -4.09 -13.04 -21.77
CA LEU A 179 -3.31 -12.03 -21.05
C LEU A 179 -1.92 -11.85 -21.68
N PRO A 180 -1.41 -10.61 -21.80
CA PRO A 180 -0.14 -10.32 -22.47
C PRO A 180 1.08 -10.59 -21.57
N ILE A 181 1.08 -11.74 -20.89
CA ILE A 181 2.15 -12.16 -19.99
C ILE A 181 2.99 -13.28 -20.63
N PRO A 182 4.33 -13.18 -20.63
CA PRO A 182 5.17 -14.28 -21.08
C PRO A 182 5.12 -15.46 -20.09
N LEU A 183 5.44 -16.67 -20.58
CA LEU A 183 5.52 -17.87 -19.73
C LEU A 183 6.60 -17.78 -18.64
N ARG A 184 7.57 -16.87 -18.78
CA ARG A 184 8.67 -16.69 -17.85
C ARG A 184 8.78 -15.24 -17.37
N ARG A 185 9.20 -15.07 -16.12
CA ARG A 185 9.31 -13.77 -15.45
C ARG A 185 10.65 -13.05 -15.66
N ASP A 186 11.55 -13.57 -16.50
CA ASP A 186 12.89 -12.98 -16.66
C ASP A 186 12.85 -11.53 -17.14
N ILE A 187 11.77 -11.13 -17.82
CA ILE A 187 11.58 -9.74 -18.28
C ILE A 187 11.46 -8.75 -17.12
N LEU A 188 10.94 -9.17 -15.96
CA LEU A 188 10.73 -8.30 -14.80
C LEU A 188 12.07 -7.96 -14.11
N TYR A 189 13.03 -8.88 -14.17
CA TYR A 189 14.31 -8.75 -13.47
C TYR A 189 15.49 -8.51 -14.43
N ARG A 190 15.22 -8.35 -15.72
CA ARG A 190 16.26 -8.01 -16.69
C ARG A 190 16.76 -6.60 -16.38
N ASP A 191 18.06 -6.45 -16.19
CA ASP A 191 18.66 -5.12 -16.00
C ASP A 191 18.50 -4.33 -17.30
N THR A 192 17.62 -3.33 -17.27
CA THR A 192 17.35 -2.43 -18.40
C THR A 192 18.33 -1.26 -18.43
N ARG A 193 19.23 -1.15 -17.44
CA ARG A 193 20.32 -0.18 -17.42
C ARG A 193 21.50 -0.73 -18.23
N ARG A 194 21.48 -0.48 -19.53
CA ARG A 194 22.68 -0.45 -20.38
C ARG A 194 23.03 0.99 -20.68
#